data_AF-A0A1V5KIM3-F1
#
_entry.id   AF-A0A1V5KIM3-F1
#
_cell.length_a   1.000
_cell.length_b   1.000
_cell.length_c   1.000
_cell.angle_alpha   90.00
_cell.angle_beta   90.00
_cell.angle_gamma   90.00
#
_symmetry.space_group_name_H-M   'P 1'
#
loop_
_entity.id
_entity.type
_entity.pdbx_description
1 polymer ?
#
loop_
_entity_poly.entity_id
_entity_poly.type
_entity_poly.pdbx_seq_one_letter_code
_entity_poly.pdbx_strand_id
1 'polypeptide(L)'
;MKKLLSVLLVFAIMAMAGAALAEGYELALVTDVGNIDDQSFNQSSYEGMVAFAEENSLTYAYYRPSEDSDEARMEQIRTAVDKGAKVIILPGYLFAGSAAEGAVEFPDVNFIVIDTEPTGGNAANTVSILYQEEQAGFFAGYAAVKDGYTKLGFIGGMAVPAVIRYGQGFVQGADYAAQELGIDVDVKYWYCDSFAPSDDIKTKAAGWYTEGTEVIFACGGGIYLSIVAAAEEGNGKVIGVDSDQGHVSDLVITSAMKDLPNSIKLALTKLYANNGVWPEDMAGKTLNLGAADRCVGLPTAEASWRFNSFTVEEYEALYQKILDGEIAIDAGIEAMPATVKATVDEQN
;
A
#
# COMPACT_ATOMS: atom_id res chain seq x y z
N MET A 1 33.69 -76.60 1.20
CA MET A 1 32.23 -76.40 1.23
C MET A 1 31.94 -75.12 2.00
N LYS A 2 31.18 -74.21 1.38
CA LYS A 2 30.26 -73.20 1.96
C LYS A 2 30.85 -72.24 3.02
N LYS A 3 31.13 -70.97 2.64
CA LYS A 3 30.20 -69.81 2.62
C LYS A 3 29.83 -69.35 4.05
N LEU A 4 29.66 -68.08 4.41
CA LEU A 4 29.99 -66.73 3.94
C LEU A 4 29.48 -65.82 5.10
N LEU A 5 30.04 -64.63 5.28
CA LEU A 5 29.59 -63.62 6.26
C LEU A 5 28.06 -63.41 6.25
N SER A 6 27.48 -63.06 7.40
CA SER A 6 26.38 -62.08 7.48
C SER A 6 26.24 -61.52 8.90
N VAL A 7 26.64 -60.27 9.05
CA VAL A 7 26.24 -59.35 10.12
C VAL A 7 24.75 -59.06 9.91
N LEU A 8 23.91 -59.20 10.94
CA LEU A 8 22.50 -58.80 10.86
C LEU A 8 22.14 -57.94 12.07
N LEU A 9 22.05 -56.66 11.71
CA LEU A 9 21.49 -55.49 12.37
C LEU A 9 20.36 -55.79 13.36
N VAL A 10 20.53 -55.32 14.60
CA VAL A 10 19.45 -55.15 15.57
C VAL A 10 18.56 -54.00 15.07
N PHE A 11 17.32 -54.31 14.71
CA PHE A 11 16.28 -53.33 14.45
C PHE A 11 15.95 -52.61 15.76
N ALA A 12 16.53 -51.43 15.96
CA ALA A 12 16.03 -50.46 16.93
C ALA A 12 14.78 -49.80 16.33
N ILE A 13 13.64 -50.06 16.96
CA ILE A 13 12.38 -49.36 16.74
C ILE A 13 12.62 -47.90 17.17
N MET A 14 12.85 -47.03 16.20
CA MET A 14 12.73 -45.58 16.39
C MET A 14 11.39 -45.21 15.78
N ALA A 15 10.39 -45.01 16.65
CA ALA A 15 9.13 -44.42 16.28
C ALA A 15 9.40 -43.01 15.72
N MET A 16 9.45 -42.88 14.40
CA MET A 16 9.14 -41.60 13.77
C MET A 16 7.65 -41.39 14.00
N ALA A 17 7.34 -40.66 15.07
CA ALA A 17 6.10 -39.90 15.12
C ALA A 17 6.16 -38.94 13.94
N GLY A 18 5.50 -39.30 12.84
CA GLY A 18 5.12 -38.33 11.84
C GLY A 18 4.27 -37.29 12.57
N ALA A 19 4.85 -36.13 12.84
CA ALA A 19 4.04 -34.95 13.03
C ALA A 19 3.26 -34.78 11.73
N ALA A 20 1.97 -35.12 11.77
CA ALA A 20 1.05 -34.58 10.79
C ALA A 20 1.19 -33.06 10.90
N LEU A 21 1.80 -32.45 9.88
CA LEU A 21 1.72 -31.01 9.68
C LEU A 21 0.23 -30.68 9.78
N ALA A 22 -0.14 -29.77 10.68
CA ALA A 22 -1.52 -29.33 10.79
C ALA A 22 -2.00 -28.93 9.39
N GLU A 23 -3.10 -29.52 8.91
CA GLU A 23 -3.68 -29.28 7.58
C GLU A 23 -4.36 -27.90 7.50
N GLY A 24 -3.67 -26.84 7.91
CA GLY A 24 -4.19 -25.49 7.90
C GLY A 24 -3.17 -24.42 7.51
N TYR A 25 -3.67 -23.29 7.04
CA TYR A 25 -2.87 -22.11 6.72
C TYR A 25 -2.81 -21.20 7.94
N GLU A 26 -1.64 -20.95 8.52
CA GLU A 26 -1.47 -20.10 9.70
C GLU A 26 -1.87 -18.64 9.39
N LEU A 27 -1.42 -18.15 8.22
CA LEU A 27 -1.70 -16.80 7.71
C LEU A 27 -2.65 -16.89 6.52
N ALA A 28 -3.62 -15.98 6.47
CA ALA A 28 -4.47 -15.82 5.30
C ALA A 28 -4.58 -14.35 4.91
N LEU A 29 -4.60 -14.08 3.61
CA LEU A 29 -5.01 -12.78 3.07
C LEU A 29 -6.35 -12.94 2.35
N VAL A 30 -7.30 -12.04 2.62
CA VAL A 30 -8.55 -11.95 1.86
C VAL A 30 -8.52 -10.64 1.08
N THR A 31 -8.57 -10.67 -0.25
CA THR A 31 -8.63 -9.42 -1.05
C THR A 31 -10.04 -8.82 -1.02
N ASP A 32 -10.18 -7.52 -1.28
CA ASP A 32 -11.46 -6.82 -1.24
C ASP A 32 -12.43 -7.25 -2.36
N VAL A 33 -11.90 -7.43 -3.57
CA VAL A 33 -12.46 -7.95 -4.83
C VAL A 33 -11.36 -7.96 -5.91
N GLY A 34 -10.31 -7.17 -5.72
CA GLY A 34 -9.10 -7.13 -6.55
C GLY A 34 -8.31 -8.45 -6.56
N ASN A 35 -7.35 -8.51 -7.47
CA ASN A 35 -6.44 -9.64 -7.61
C ASN A 35 -5.08 -9.34 -6.97
N ILE A 36 -4.34 -10.39 -6.62
CA ILE A 36 -2.96 -10.29 -6.11
C ILE A 36 -1.91 -10.01 -7.19
N ASP A 37 -2.32 -9.72 -8.43
CA ASP A 37 -1.47 -9.29 -9.55
C ASP A 37 -1.83 -7.88 -10.04
N ASP A 38 -2.42 -7.06 -9.16
CA ASP A 38 -2.83 -5.67 -9.43
C ASP A 38 -1.66 -4.68 -9.54
N GLN A 39 -0.42 -5.13 -9.32
CA GLN A 39 0.81 -4.33 -9.32
C GLN A 39 0.74 -3.13 -8.35
N SER A 40 -0.08 -3.25 -7.30
CA SER A 40 -0.37 -2.17 -6.37
C SER A 40 -0.73 -2.79 -5.00
N PHE A 41 -1.91 -2.47 -4.48
CA PHE A 41 -2.27 -2.61 -3.09
C PHE A 41 -2.43 -4.08 -2.63
N ASN A 42 -3.19 -4.90 -3.36
CA ASN A 42 -3.41 -6.29 -2.97
C ASN A 42 -2.15 -7.13 -3.17
N GLN A 43 -1.45 -6.93 -4.30
CA GLN A 43 -0.20 -7.63 -4.57
C GLN A 43 0.85 -7.34 -3.49
N SER A 44 1.08 -6.07 -3.17
CA SER A 44 2.08 -5.68 -2.16
C SER A 44 1.75 -6.22 -0.77
N SER A 45 0.46 -6.24 -0.41
CA SER A 45 0.01 -6.83 0.86
C SER A 45 0.27 -8.34 0.91
N TYR A 46 -0.01 -9.05 -0.19
CA TYR A 46 0.24 -10.47 -0.33
C TYR A 46 1.74 -10.80 -0.27
N GLU A 47 2.58 -10.06 -1.01
CA GLU A 47 4.04 -10.24 -0.99
C GLU A 47 4.62 -9.99 0.42
N GLY A 48 4.10 -9.01 1.15
CA GLY A 48 4.44 -8.75 2.55
C GLY A 48 4.15 -9.94 3.46
N MET A 49 2.95 -10.50 3.37
CA MET A 49 2.54 -11.69 4.11
C MET A 49 3.41 -12.90 3.75
N VAL A 50 3.61 -13.16 2.45
CA VAL A 50 4.41 -14.29 1.95
C VAL A 50 5.83 -14.21 2.47
N ALA A 51 6.48 -13.04 2.35
CA ALA A 51 7.84 -12.86 2.82
C ALA A 51 7.96 -13.13 4.32
N PHE A 52 7.03 -12.62 5.14
CA PHE A 52 7.02 -12.93 6.58
C PHE A 52 6.81 -14.42 6.85
N ALA A 53 5.87 -15.05 6.12
CA ALA A 53 5.53 -16.45 6.29
C ALA A 53 6.73 -17.36 5.98
N GLU A 54 7.41 -17.12 4.86
CA GLU A 54 8.59 -17.88 4.44
C GLU A 54 9.76 -17.68 5.41
N GLU A 55 10.02 -16.45 5.85
CA GLU A 55 11.05 -16.13 6.85
C GLU A 55 10.83 -16.87 8.19
N ASN A 56 9.58 -17.15 8.55
CA ASN A 56 9.20 -17.77 9.82
C ASN A 56 8.68 -19.22 9.69
N SER A 57 8.78 -19.83 8.50
CA SER A 57 8.29 -21.19 8.22
C SER A 57 6.81 -21.40 8.56
N LEU A 58 5.97 -20.39 8.30
CA LEU A 58 4.52 -20.44 8.49
C LEU A 58 3.81 -20.81 7.17
N THR A 59 2.68 -21.50 7.27
CA THR A 59 1.82 -21.78 6.11
C THR A 59 0.94 -20.57 5.80
N TYR A 60 0.68 -20.32 4.52
CA TYR A 60 -0.11 -19.18 4.08
C TYR A 60 -1.05 -19.50 2.92
N ALA A 61 -2.16 -18.78 2.82
CA ALA A 61 -3.09 -18.83 1.68
C ALA A 61 -3.63 -17.43 1.36
N TYR A 62 -4.21 -17.29 0.17
CA TYR A 62 -5.03 -16.13 -0.17
C TYR A 62 -6.42 -16.59 -0.59
N TYR A 63 -7.39 -15.71 -0.39
CA TYR A 63 -8.78 -15.89 -0.78
C TYR A 63 -9.27 -14.61 -1.45
N ARG A 64 -10.17 -14.76 -2.43
CA ARG A 64 -10.72 -13.66 -3.19
C ARG A 64 -12.24 -13.80 -3.24
N PRO A 65 -13.02 -12.78 -2.84
CA PRO A 65 -14.46 -12.82 -2.94
C PRO A 65 -14.90 -12.82 -4.41
N SER A 66 -16.04 -13.46 -4.69
CA SER A 66 -16.58 -13.57 -6.06
C SER A 66 -17.21 -12.27 -6.57
N GLU A 67 -17.58 -11.37 -5.66
CA GLU A 67 -18.27 -10.12 -5.94
C GLU A 67 -17.93 -9.05 -4.89
N ASP A 68 -18.23 -7.79 -5.22
CA ASP A 68 -18.01 -6.63 -4.36
C ASP A 68 -19.17 -6.48 -3.36
N SER A 69 -19.14 -7.28 -2.28
CA SER A 69 -20.09 -7.21 -1.16
C SER A 69 -19.43 -7.60 0.15
N ASP A 70 -19.94 -7.08 1.28
CA ASP A 70 -19.46 -7.46 2.61
C ASP A 70 -19.76 -8.93 2.91
N GLU A 71 -20.88 -9.45 2.42
CA GLU A 71 -21.25 -10.85 2.54
C GLU A 71 -20.24 -11.78 1.86
N ALA A 72 -19.80 -11.44 0.64
CA ALA A 72 -18.81 -12.24 -0.09
C ALA A 72 -17.43 -12.20 0.59
N ARG A 73 -17.02 -11.05 1.13
CA ARG A 73 -15.78 -10.93 1.94
C ARG A 73 -15.86 -11.77 3.21
N MET A 74 -17.00 -11.71 3.91
CA MET A 74 -17.22 -12.53 5.09
C MET A 74 -17.19 -14.02 4.78
N GLU A 75 -17.75 -14.47 3.65
CA GLU A 75 -17.65 -15.87 3.24
C GLU A 75 -16.18 -16.32 3.08
N GLN A 76 -15.32 -15.47 2.52
CA GLN A 76 -13.89 -15.79 2.41
C GLN A 76 -13.16 -15.76 3.75
N ILE A 77 -13.53 -14.85 4.67
CA ILE A 77 -13.03 -14.85 6.05
C ILE A 77 -13.39 -16.17 6.74
N ARG A 78 -14.66 -16.61 6.67
CA ARG A 78 -15.10 -17.91 7.22
C ARG A 78 -14.32 -19.07 6.61
N THR A 79 -14.14 -19.05 5.29
CA THR A 79 -13.36 -20.07 4.57
C THR A 79 -11.91 -20.12 5.06
N ALA A 80 -11.27 -18.97 5.27
CA ALA A 80 -9.91 -18.91 5.80
C ALA A 80 -9.81 -19.52 7.21
N VAL A 81 -10.77 -19.20 8.10
CA VAL A 81 -10.84 -19.76 9.46
C VAL A 81 -11.08 -21.28 9.42
N ASP A 82 -12.01 -21.76 8.59
CA ASP A 82 -12.27 -23.19 8.40
C ASP A 82 -11.05 -23.95 7.88
N LYS A 83 -10.17 -23.26 7.13
CA LYS A 83 -8.87 -23.76 6.66
C LYS A 83 -7.73 -23.51 7.64
N GLY A 84 -8.04 -23.11 8.88
CA GLY A 84 -7.09 -23.06 9.99
C GLY A 84 -6.39 -21.73 10.22
N ALA A 85 -6.79 -20.64 9.54
CA ALA A 85 -6.19 -19.31 9.73
C ALA A 85 -6.17 -18.88 11.20
N LYS A 86 -4.99 -18.42 11.64
CA LYS A 86 -4.77 -17.79 12.96
C LYS A 86 -4.65 -16.28 12.86
N VAL A 87 -4.20 -15.80 11.71
CA VAL A 87 -4.15 -14.37 11.38
C VAL A 87 -4.74 -14.16 10.00
N ILE A 88 -5.65 -13.20 9.88
CA ILE A 88 -6.25 -12.80 8.61
C ILE A 88 -5.89 -11.34 8.32
N ILE A 89 -5.26 -11.10 7.17
CA ILE A 89 -4.93 -9.77 6.66
C ILE A 89 -6.01 -9.35 5.67
N LEU A 90 -6.56 -8.16 5.89
CA LEU A 90 -7.70 -7.59 5.17
C LEU A 90 -7.28 -6.24 4.55
N PRO A 91 -6.64 -6.26 3.36
CA PRO A 91 -6.24 -5.04 2.66
C PRO A 91 -7.43 -4.33 2.03
N GLY A 92 -7.73 -3.11 2.49
CA GLY A 92 -8.49 -2.14 1.72
C GLY A 92 -9.73 -1.64 2.44
N TYR A 93 -10.22 -0.47 2.01
CA TYR A 93 -11.25 0.26 2.74
C TYR A 93 -12.61 -0.45 2.82
N LEU A 94 -12.87 -1.34 1.86
CA LEU A 94 -14.11 -2.12 1.73
C LEU A 94 -14.28 -3.17 2.83
N PHE A 95 -13.28 -3.40 3.68
CA PHE A 95 -13.36 -4.36 4.78
C PHE A 95 -14.02 -3.83 6.05
N ALA A 96 -14.46 -2.57 6.11
CA ALA A 96 -15.01 -1.99 7.34
C ALA A 96 -16.17 -2.83 7.94
N GLY A 97 -17.13 -3.29 7.14
CA GLY A 97 -18.25 -4.09 7.62
C GLY A 97 -17.84 -5.52 7.96
N SER A 98 -17.23 -6.21 7.01
CA SER A 98 -16.79 -7.61 7.16
C SER A 98 -15.73 -7.82 8.25
N ALA A 99 -14.78 -6.90 8.44
CA ALA A 99 -13.82 -7.00 9.54
C ALA A 99 -14.49 -6.90 10.92
N ALA A 100 -15.55 -6.09 11.05
CA ALA A 100 -16.29 -5.96 12.31
C ALA A 100 -17.05 -7.25 12.65
N GLU A 101 -17.72 -7.84 11.65
CA GLU A 101 -18.42 -9.12 11.82
C GLU A 101 -17.43 -10.25 12.13
N GLY A 102 -16.35 -10.37 11.34
CA GLY A 102 -15.32 -11.39 11.52
C GLY A 102 -14.63 -11.34 12.88
N ALA A 103 -14.30 -10.15 13.37
CA ALA A 103 -13.66 -9.98 14.68
C ALA A 103 -14.54 -10.48 15.84
N VAL A 104 -15.86 -10.34 15.72
CA VAL A 104 -16.84 -10.81 16.72
C VAL A 104 -17.11 -12.30 16.57
N GLU A 105 -17.25 -12.80 15.34
CA GLU A 105 -17.54 -14.21 15.06
C GLU A 105 -16.35 -15.11 15.42
N PHE A 106 -15.12 -14.62 15.25
CA PHE A 106 -13.88 -15.37 15.44
C PHE A 106 -12.94 -14.72 16.47
N PRO A 107 -13.28 -14.74 17.77
CA PRO A 107 -12.50 -14.08 18.82
C PRO A 107 -11.10 -14.67 19.01
N ASP A 108 -10.86 -15.91 18.56
CA ASP A 108 -9.57 -16.61 18.64
C ASP A 108 -8.68 -16.38 17.39
N VAL A 109 -9.16 -15.61 16.41
CA VAL A 109 -8.43 -15.25 15.19
C VAL A 109 -8.01 -13.79 15.26
N ASN A 110 -6.76 -13.50 14.93
CA ASN A 110 -6.24 -12.14 14.87
C ASN A 110 -6.50 -11.52 13.50
N PHE A 111 -6.88 -10.24 13.47
CA PHE A 111 -7.15 -9.50 12.25
C PHE A 111 -6.18 -8.33 12.10
N ILE A 112 -5.59 -8.19 10.91
CA ILE A 112 -4.87 -6.99 10.47
C ILE A 112 -5.73 -6.32 9.40
N VAL A 113 -6.32 -5.18 9.71
CA VAL A 113 -7.15 -4.41 8.78
C VAL A 113 -6.32 -3.25 8.25
N ILE A 114 -6.24 -3.10 6.93
CA ILE A 114 -5.40 -2.07 6.31
C ILE A 114 -6.29 -1.06 5.59
N ASP A 115 -5.96 0.22 5.79
CA ASP A 115 -6.60 1.38 5.14
C ASP A 115 -8.05 1.65 5.56
N THR A 116 -8.51 1.00 6.63
CA THR A 116 -9.80 1.26 7.27
C THR A 116 -9.84 0.73 8.69
N GLU A 117 -10.95 1.03 9.35
CA GLU A 117 -11.31 0.51 10.66
C GLU A 117 -12.60 -0.31 10.54
N PRO A 118 -12.74 -1.39 11.32
CA PRO A 118 -14.02 -2.07 11.47
C PRO A 118 -15.14 -1.10 11.86
N THR A 119 -16.32 -1.30 11.31
CA THR A 119 -17.52 -0.52 11.67
C THR A 119 -17.80 -0.66 13.17
N GLY A 120 -17.84 0.45 13.90
CA GLY A 120 -18.00 0.44 15.35
C GLY A 120 -16.69 0.35 16.14
N GLY A 121 -15.54 0.29 15.45
CA GLY A 121 -14.20 0.31 16.04
C GLY A 121 -13.56 -1.07 16.18
N ASN A 122 -12.27 -1.07 16.49
CA ASN A 122 -11.48 -2.28 16.63
C ASN A 122 -11.84 -3.11 17.89
N ALA A 123 -11.97 -4.43 17.71
CA ALA A 123 -12.03 -5.39 18.80
C ALA A 123 -10.62 -5.78 19.28
N ALA A 124 -10.50 -6.43 20.44
CA ALA A 124 -9.20 -6.74 21.05
C ALA A 124 -8.30 -7.66 20.17
N ASN A 125 -8.90 -8.48 19.32
CA ASN A 125 -8.22 -9.35 18.34
C ASN A 125 -7.92 -8.64 17.00
N THR A 126 -8.19 -7.34 16.89
CA THR A 126 -7.99 -6.56 15.66
C THR A 126 -6.98 -5.44 15.88
N VAL A 127 -6.10 -5.26 14.89
CA VAL A 127 -5.34 -4.03 14.70
C VAL A 127 -5.67 -3.44 13.33
N SER A 128 -5.97 -2.13 13.29
CA SER A 128 -6.06 -1.39 12.04
C SER A 128 -4.74 -0.68 11.74
N ILE A 129 -4.40 -0.57 10.47
CA ILE A 129 -3.25 0.20 9.99
C ILE A 129 -3.76 1.24 8.99
N LEU A 130 -3.70 2.50 9.40
CA LEU A 130 -3.85 3.67 8.55
C LEU A 130 -2.47 4.27 8.29
N TYR A 131 -2.39 5.20 7.33
CA TYR A 131 -1.13 5.81 6.95
C TYR A 131 -1.22 7.33 6.93
N GLN A 132 -0.05 7.94 6.99
CA GLN A 132 0.17 9.36 6.78
C GLN A 132 0.43 9.61 5.28
N GLU A 133 -0.56 9.34 4.42
CA GLU A 133 -0.40 9.41 2.95
C GLU A 133 -0.04 10.80 2.44
N GLU A 134 -0.40 11.85 3.18
CA GLU A 134 -0.01 13.22 2.89
C GLU A 134 1.51 13.39 2.84
N GLN A 135 2.28 12.58 3.58
CA GLN A 135 3.74 12.62 3.54
C GLN A 135 4.28 12.07 2.22
N ALA A 136 3.76 10.92 1.76
CA ALA A 136 4.14 10.36 0.46
C ALA A 136 3.72 11.28 -0.70
N GLY A 137 2.52 11.85 -0.64
CA GLY A 137 2.07 12.87 -1.58
C GLY A 137 3.03 14.06 -1.61
N PHE A 138 3.37 14.60 -0.43
CA PHE A 138 4.30 15.72 -0.29
C PHE A 138 5.65 15.44 -0.92
N PHE A 139 6.24 14.28 -0.63
CA PHE A 139 7.51 13.88 -1.25
C PHE A 139 7.42 13.86 -2.78
N ALA A 140 6.35 13.29 -3.34
CA ALA A 140 6.15 13.21 -4.78
C ALA A 140 6.01 14.60 -5.44
N GLY A 141 5.20 15.49 -4.84
CA GLY A 141 4.99 16.84 -5.36
C GLY A 141 6.25 17.69 -5.29
N TYR A 142 6.94 17.63 -4.15
CA TYR A 142 8.22 18.33 -3.95
C TYR A 142 9.26 17.84 -4.96
N ALA A 143 9.43 16.52 -5.09
CA ALA A 143 10.40 15.92 -5.99
C ALA A 143 10.15 16.30 -7.46
N ALA A 144 8.89 16.29 -7.90
CA ALA A 144 8.54 16.70 -9.26
C ALA A 144 8.94 18.15 -9.55
N VAL A 145 8.62 19.09 -8.65
CA VAL A 145 8.98 20.50 -8.83
C VAL A 145 10.49 20.73 -8.74
N LYS A 146 11.17 20.06 -7.81
CA LYS A 146 12.64 20.10 -7.73
C LYS A 146 13.32 19.54 -8.96
N ASP A 147 12.69 18.56 -9.63
CA ASP A 147 13.20 18.02 -10.89
C ASP A 147 12.94 18.92 -12.11
N GLY A 148 12.24 20.05 -11.90
CA GLY A 148 12.02 21.07 -12.92
C GLY A 148 10.63 21.06 -13.56
N TYR A 149 9.72 20.20 -13.10
CA TYR A 149 8.33 20.21 -13.58
C TYR A 149 7.55 21.38 -12.98
N THR A 150 6.77 22.08 -13.81
CA THR A 150 5.97 23.25 -13.37
C THR A 150 4.49 23.10 -13.68
N LYS A 151 4.12 22.13 -14.54
CA LYS A 151 2.73 21.83 -14.88
C LYS A 151 2.40 20.40 -14.47
N LEU A 152 1.80 20.27 -13.30
CA LEU A 152 1.50 19.00 -12.66
C LEU A 152 0.03 18.63 -12.83
N GLY A 153 -0.28 17.35 -12.73
CA GLY A 153 -1.63 16.83 -12.65
C GLY A 153 -1.76 15.84 -11.50
N PHE A 154 -2.90 15.85 -10.84
CA PHE A 154 -3.33 14.81 -9.91
C PHE A 154 -4.63 14.20 -10.43
N ILE A 155 -4.63 12.89 -10.67
CA ILE A 155 -5.84 12.13 -10.94
C ILE A 155 -5.99 11.12 -9.80
N GLY A 156 -6.93 11.43 -8.91
CA GLY A 156 -7.36 10.54 -7.83
C GLY A 156 -8.41 9.55 -8.32
N GLY A 157 -8.47 8.39 -7.67
CA GLY A 157 -9.55 7.42 -7.84
C GLY A 157 -10.86 7.90 -7.21
N MET A 158 -11.44 7.09 -6.33
CA MET A 158 -12.54 7.55 -5.47
C MET A 158 -12.01 8.49 -4.38
N ALA A 159 -12.78 9.53 -4.03
CA ALA A 159 -12.43 10.51 -2.99
C ALA A 159 -12.59 9.95 -1.56
N VAL A 160 -11.85 8.89 -1.24
CA VAL A 160 -11.72 8.35 0.11
C VAL A 160 -10.59 9.05 0.89
N PRO A 161 -10.58 9.02 2.23
CA PRO A 161 -9.61 9.78 3.03
C PRO A 161 -8.14 9.61 2.62
N ALA A 162 -7.70 8.40 2.29
CA ALA A 162 -6.33 8.13 1.85
C ALA A 162 -5.98 8.85 0.53
N VAL A 163 -6.87 8.78 -0.48
CA VAL A 163 -6.66 9.45 -1.78
C VAL A 163 -6.68 10.97 -1.62
N ILE A 164 -7.53 11.49 -0.72
CA ILE A 164 -7.53 12.93 -0.39
C ILE A 164 -6.20 13.34 0.22
N ARG A 165 -5.69 12.61 1.23
CA ARG A 165 -4.39 12.91 1.86
C ARG A 165 -3.24 12.88 0.86
N TYR A 166 -3.16 11.87 -0.01
CA TYR A 166 -2.16 11.83 -1.08
C TYR A 166 -2.20 13.09 -1.97
N GLY A 167 -3.38 13.44 -2.50
CA GLY A 167 -3.51 14.57 -3.42
C GLY A 167 -3.23 15.92 -2.75
N GLN A 168 -3.72 16.12 -1.53
CA GLN A 168 -3.44 17.34 -0.77
C GLN A 168 -1.97 17.43 -0.36
N GLY A 169 -1.35 16.32 0.03
CA GLY A 169 0.09 16.23 0.26
C GLY A 169 0.88 16.61 -0.99
N PHE A 170 0.49 16.09 -2.16
CA PHE A 170 1.11 16.41 -3.44
C PHE A 170 1.09 17.91 -3.76
N VAL A 171 -0.05 18.57 -3.54
CA VAL A 171 -0.17 20.02 -3.68
C VAL A 171 0.75 20.77 -2.70
N GLN A 172 0.78 20.35 -1.43
CA GLN A 172 1.66 20.98 -0.42
C GLN A 172 3.14 20.84 -0.77
N GLY A 173 3.58 19.66 -1.22
CA GLY A 173 4.95 19.40 -1.62
C GLY A 173 5.37 20.24 -2.83
N ALA A 174 4.51 20.31 -3.85
CA ALA A 174 4.73 21.11 -5.04
C ALA A 174 4.82 22.62 -4.69
N ASP A 175 3.90 23.11 -3.86
CA ASP A 175 3.89 24.50 -3.39
C ASP A 175 5.16 24.84 -2.59
N TYR A 176 5.57 23.96 -1.68
CA TYR A 176 6.76 24.14 -0.85
C TYR A 176 8.03 24.23 -1.72
N ALA A 177 8.22 23.31 -2.66
CA ALA A 177 9.35 23.35 -3.60
C ALA A 177 9.33 24.61 -4.48
N ALA A 178 8.14 25.02 -4.96
CA ALA A 178 7.99 26.22 -5.76
C ALA A 178 8.34 27.49 -4.97
N GLN A 179 7.98 27.56 -3.69
CA GLN A 179 8.40 28.64 -2.78
C GLN A 179 9.92 28.70 -2.61
N GLU A 180 10.59 27.56 -2.38
CA GLU A 180 12.06 27.51 -2.27
C GLU A 180 12.76 27.98 -3.55
N LEU A 181 12.21 27.64 -4.71
CA LEU A 181 12.76 28.01 -6.02
C LEU A 181 12.34 29.42 -6.47
N GLY A 182 11.32 30.01 -5.84
CA GLY A 182 10.77 31.31 -6.22
C GLY A 182 10.03 31.29 -7.56
N ILE A 183 9.47 30.15 -7.95
CA ILE A 183 8.71 29.95 -9.20
C ILE A 183 7.23 29.77 -8.92
N ASP A 184 6.41 29.82 -9.96
CA ASP A 184 4.98 29.48 -9.90
C ASP A 184 4.78 28.12 -10.57
N VAL A 185 3.84 27.31 -10.04
CA VAL A 185 3.51 25.98 -10.58
C VAL A 185 1.99 25.85 -10.74
N ASP A 186 1.55 25.14 -11.75
CA ASP A 186 0.14 24.87 -12.02
C ASP A 186 -0.16 23.39 -11.72
N VAL A 187 -1.25 23.11 -11.01
CA VAL A 187 -1.70 21.75 -10.67
C VAL A 187 -3.13 21.55 -11.15
N LYS A 188 -3.35 20.67 -12.13
CA LYS A 188 -4.70 20.20 -12.44
C LYS A 188 -5.09 19.08 -11.49
N TYR A 189 -6.33 19.09 -11.03
CA TYR A 189 -6.77 18.19 -9.97
C TYR A 189 -8.15 17.60 -10.28
N TRP A 190 -8.31 16.28 -10.22
CA TRP A 190 -9.56 15.59 -10.54
C TRP A 190 -9.67 14.24 -9.82
N TYR A 191 -10.89 13.87 -9.42
CA TYR A 191 -11.24 12.51 -8.98
C TYR A 191 -12.06 11.81 -10.06
N CYS A 192 -11.67 10.59 -10.42
CA CYS A 192 -12.35 9.84 -11.47
C CYS A 192 -13.46 8.90 -10.97
N ASP A 193 -13.68 8.87 -9.65
CA ASP A 193 -14.69 8.03 -8.99
C ASP A 193 -14.58 6.53 -9.29
N SER A 194 -13.35 6.06 -9.55
CA SER A 194 -13.05 4.67 -9.88
C SER A 194 -11.66 4.27 -9.40
N PHE A 195 -11.47 2.99 -9.06
CA PHE A 195 -10.15 2.38 -8.90
C PHE A 195 -9.77 1.48 -10.10
N ALA A 196 -10.68 1.32 -11.06
CA ALA A 196 -10.47 0.55 -12.28
C ALA A 196 -10.12 1.48 -13.45
N PRO A 197 -9.26 1.02 -14.39
CA PRO A 197 -8.96 1.78 -15.60
C PRO A 197 -10.20 1.92 -16.50
N SER A 198 -10.27 3.03 -17.22
CA SER A 198 -11.30 3.30 -18.22
C SER A 198 -10.79 4.19 -19.36
N ASP A 199 -11.52 4.18 -20.48
CA ASP A 199 -11.25 5.07 -21.62
C ASP A 199 -11.49 6.55 -21.27
N ASP A 200 -12.44 6.85 -20.36
CA ASP A 200 -12.71 8.21 -19.92
C ASP A 200 -11.52 8.80 -19.14
N ILE A 201 -10.91 8.00 -18.24
CA ILE A 201 -9.69 8.40 -17.51
C ILE A 201 -8.54 8.64 -18.49
N LYS A 202 -8.34 7.73 -19.45
CA LYS A 202 -7.30 7.88 -20.48
C LYS A 202 -7.51 9.17 -21.29
N THR A 203 -8.75 9.43 -21.71
CA THR A 203 -9.12 10.62 -22.51
C THR A 203 -8.86 11.90 -21.73
N LYS A 204 -9.23 11.93 -20.45
CA LYS A 204 -8.95 13.06 -19.54
C LYS A 204 -7.45 13.32 -19.43
N ALA A 205 -6.66 12.29 -19.11
CA ALA A 205 -5.21 12.39 -18.98
C ALA A 205 -4.55 12.84 -20.29
N ALA A 206 -4.96 12.29 -21.44
CA ALA A 206 -4.47 12.68 -22.76
C ALA A 206 -4.77 14.15 -23.09
N GLY A 207 -5.96 14.63 -22.72
CA GLY A 207 -6.33 16.04 -22.81
C GLY A 207 -5.40 16.92 -21.98
N TRP A 208 -5.13 16.53 -20.73
CA TRP A 208 -4.21 17.26 -19.85
C TRP A 208 -2.78 17.31 -20.40
N TYR A 209 -2.26 16.22 -20.94
CA TYR A 209 -0.94 16.21 -21.61
C TYR A 209 -0.94 17.09 -22.86
N THR A 210 -2.01 17.07 -23.68
CA THR A 210 -2.17 17.94 -24.85
C THR A 210 -2.18 19.43 -24.47
N GLU A 211 -2.76 19.76 -23.32
CA GLU A 211 -2.78 21.10 -22.73
C GLU A 211 -1.47 21.50 -22.04
N GLY A 212 -0.47 20.60 -22.04
CA GLY A 212 0.88 20.86 -21.56
C GLY A 212 1.17 20.45 -20.12
N THR A 213 0.32 19.63 -19.50
CA THR A 213 0.68 18.95 -18.24
C THR A 213 1.89 18.07 -18.49
N GLU A 214 2.89 18.10 -17.62
CA GLU A 214 4.18 17.41 -17.82
C GLU A 214 4.21 16.07 -17.09
N VAL A 215 3.65 16.03 -15.88
CA VAL A 215 3.61 14.85 -15.02
C VAL A 215 2.25 14.71 -14.37
N ILE A 216 1.69 13.51 -14.35
CA ILE A 216 0.43 13.19 -13.66
C ILE A 216 0.71 12.18 -12.54
N PHE A 217 0.31 12.52 -11.31
CA PHE A 217 0.22 11.59 -10.21
C PHE A 217 -1.07 10.77 -10.32
N ALA A 218 -0.91 9.48 -10.60
CA ALA A 218 -1.97 8.50 -10.76
C ALA A 218 -2.30 7.83 -9.41
N CYS A 219 -3.24 8.40 -8.66
CA CYS A 219 -3.53 7.99 -7.29
C CYS A 219 -4.88 7.25 -7.19
N GLY A 220 -4.92 5.96 -7.52
CA GLY A 220 -6.17 5.20 -7.38
C GLY A 220 -6.10 3.77 -7.88
N GLY A 221 -5.15 2.97 -7.41
CA GLY A 221 -5.00 1.58 -7.84
C GLY A 221 -4.87 1.49 -9.37
N GLY A 222 -5.69 0.66 -10.01
CA GLY A 222 -5.56 0.32 -11.43
C GLY A 222 -5.71 1.47 -12.44
N ILE A 223 -6.15 2.66 -12.02
CA ILE A 223 -6.28 3.83 -12.91
C ILE A 223 -4.95 4.27 -13.54
N TYR A 224 -3.81 3.89 -12.93
CA TYR A 224 -2.49 4.19 -13.50
C TYR A 224 -2.34 3.64 -14.92
N LEU A 225 -2.99 2.51 -15.25
CA LEU A 225 -2.93 1.91 -16.58
C LEU A 225 -3.48 2.84 -17.66
N SER A 226 -4.61 3.52 -17.38
CA SER A 226 -5.18 4.52 -18.28
C SER A 226 -4.28 5.74 -18.44
N ILE A 227 -3.62 6.16 -17.36
CA ILE A 227 -2.76 7.36 -17.34
C ILE A 227 -1.43 7.08 -18.04
N VAL A 228 -0.82 5.90 -17.82
CA VAL A 228 0.37 5.44 -18.54
C VAL A 228 0.09 5.35 -20.04
N ALA A 229 -1.04 4.75 -20.43
CA ALA A 229 -1.43 4.68 -21.84
C ALA A 229 -1.60 6.08 -22.48
N ALA A 230 -2.09 7.06 -21.73
CA ALA A 230 -2.16 8.45 -22.19
C ALA A 230 -0.77 9.11 -22.26
N ALA A 231 0.11 8.83 -21.29
CA ALA A 231 1.46 9.35 -21.25
C ALA A 231 2.32 8.84 -22.42
N GLU A 232 2.15 7.58 -22.81
CA GLU A 232 2.83 6.98 -23.98
C GLU A 232 2.45 7.67 -25.29
N GLU A 233 1.21 8.14 -25.42
CA GLU A 233 0.73 8.90 -26.59
C GLU A 233 1.15 10.38 -26.53
N GLY A 234 1.17 10.96 -25.34
CA GLY A 234 1.43 12.38 -25.09
C GLY A 234 2.89 12.75 -24.76
N ASN A 235 3.78 11.76 -24.64
CA ASN A 235 5.15 11.90 -24.14
C ASN A 235 5.21 12.58 -22.75
N GLY A 236 4.24 12.28 -21.90
CA GLY A 236 4.14 12.76 -20.51
C GLY A 236 4.84 11.84 -19.51
N LYS A 237 4.93 12.28 -18.25
CA LYS A 237 5.42 11.47 -17.13
C LYS A 237 4.31 11.08 -16.17
N VAL A 238 4.55 10.01 -15.43
CA VAL A 238 3.62 9.48 -14.42
C VAL A 238 4.33 9.35 -13.09
N ILE A 239 3.63 9.68 -12.01
CA ILE A 239 3.98 9.27 -10.65
C ILE A 239 3.01 8.16 -10.25
N GLY A 240 3.55 7.01 -9.86
CA GLY A 240 2.77 5.88 -9.37
C GLY A 240 2.33 6.03 -7.93
N VAL A 241 1.59 5.06 -7.41
CA VAL A 241 1.07 5.04 -6.04
C VAL A 241 1.16 3.65 -5.41
N ASP A 242 1.19 3.61 -4.08
CA ASP A 242 1.20 2.43 -3.21
C ASP A 242 2.50 1.62 -3.28
N SER A 243 2.86 1.12 -4.46
CA SER A 243 4.08 0.33 -4.69
C SER A 243 5.03 1.04 -5.66
N ASP A 244 6.23 0.50 -5.82
CA ASP A 244 7.14 0.97 -6.87
C ASP A 244 6.68 0.49 -8.26
N GLN A 245 6.03 1.38 -8.99
CA GLN A 245 5.48 1.13 -10.32
C GLN A 245 6.46 1.43 -11.46
N GLY A 246 7.75 1.65 -11.17
CA GLY A 246 8.77 1.90 -12.21
C GLY A 246 8.89 0.77 -13.25
N HIS A 247 8.50 -0.45 -12.88
CA HIS A 247 8.48 -1.63 -13.76
C HIS A 247 7.34 -1.62 -14.79
N VAL A 248 6.30 -0.81 -14.58
CA VAL A 248 5.14 -0.70 -15.49
C VAL A 248 5.53 -0.03 -16.81
N SER A 249 6.28 1.07 -16.72
CA SER A 249 6.69 1.88 -17.87
C SER A 249 7.88 2.76 -17.52
N ASP A 250 8.74 3.05 -18.49
CA ASP A 250 9.85 4.00 -18.38
C ASP A 250 9.38 5.45 -18.16
N LEU A 251 8.08 5.72 -18.34
CA LEU A 251 7.45 7.02 -18.08
C LEU A 251 7.09 7.24 -16.60
N VAL A 252 7.09 6.18 -15.79
CA VAL A 252 6.92 6.30 -14.33
C VAL A 252 8.24 6.80 -13.75
N ILE A 253 8.26 8.04 -13.25
CA ILE A 253 9.49 8.70 -12.75
C ILE A 253 9.79 8.41 -11.28
N THR A 254 8.74 8.12 -10.50
CA THR A 254 8.78 7.68 -9.11
C THR A 254 7.40 7.12 -8.73
N SER A 255 7.22 6.68 -7.49
CA SER A 255 5.91 6.32 -6.93
C SER A 255 5.77 6.85 -5.50
N ALA A 256 4.61 7.41 -5.15
CA ALA A 256 4.26 7.76 -3.78
C ALA A 256 3.83 6.50 -3.04
N MET A 257 4.76 5.86 -2.34
CA MET A 257 4.58 4.53 -1.80
C MET A 257 3.92 4.52 -0.43
N LYS A 258 3.14 3.46 -0.22
CA LYS A 258 2.72 2.90 1.06
C LYS A 258 3.43 1.56 1.19
N ASP A 259 4.38 1.44 2.11
CA ASP A 259 5.14 0.20 2.31
C ASP A 259 4.28 -0.83 3.08
N LEU A 260 3.28 -1.35 2.36
CA LEU A 260 2.37 -2.40 2.82
C LEU A 260 3.15 -3.63 3.32
N PRO A 261 4.19 -4.13 2.61
CA PRO A 261 5.04 -5.20 3.13
C PRO A 261 5.63 -4.91 4.50
N ASN A 262 6.27 -3.75 4.68
CA ASN A 262 6.87 -3.39 5.96
C ASN A 262 5.82 -3.28 7.07
N SER A 263 4.67 -2.65 6.80
CA SER A 263 3.60 -2.51 7.80
C SER A 263 3.01 -3.85 8.27
N ILE A 264 2.80 -4.80 7.34
CA ILE A 264 2.36 -6.17 7.65
C ILE A 264 3.43 -6.90 8.46
N LYS A 265 4.70 -6.83 8.02
CA LYS A 265 5.83 -7.44 8.74
C LYS A 265 5.96 -6.89 10.15
N LEU A 266 5.80 -5.58 10.35
CA LEU A 266 5.84 -4.93 11.66
C LEU A 266 4.76 -5.50 12.58
N ALA A 267 3.51 -5.57 12.09
CA ALA A 267 2.39 -6.09 12.88
C ALA A 267 2.58 -7.57 13.22
N LEU A 268 2.88 -8.41 12.23
CA LEU A 268 3.11 -9.84 12.44
C LEU A 268 4.29 -10.09 13.38
N THR A 269 5.40 -9.35 13.24
CA THR A 269 6.56 -9.48 14.13
C THR A 269 6.16 -9.22 15.58
N LYS A 270 5.40 -8.15 15.85
CA LYS A 270 4.93 -7.82 17.20
C LYS A 270 3.96 -8.87 17.74
N LEU A 271 3.06 -9.40 16.90
CA LEU A 271 2.13 -10.47 17.28
C LEU A 271 2.85 -11.75 17.70
N TYR A 272 3.75 -12.25 16.84
CA TYR A 272 4.45 -13.51 17.09
C TYR A 272 5.51 -13.39 18.20
N ALA A 273 6.12 -12.21 18.37
CA ALA A 273 6.96 -11.93 19.54
C ALA A 273 6.18 -11.99 20.87
N ASN A 274 4.86 -11.82 20.83
CA ASN A 274 3.96 -11.93 21.97
C ASN A 274 3.08 -13.19 21.93
N ASN A 275 3.61 -14.29 21.41
CA ASN A 275 2.98 -15.62 21.39
C ASN A 275 1.61 -15.67 20.70
N GLY A 276 1.43 -14.90 19.62
CA GLY A 276 0.18 -14.92 18.84
C GLY A 276 -0.95 -14.10 19.46
N VAL A 277 -0.65 -13.22 20.41
CA VAL A 277 -1.60 -12.30 21.04
C VAL A 277 -1.16 -10.86 20.78
N TRP A 278 -2.07 -9.98 20.37
CA TRP A 278 -1.72 -8.58 20.18
C TRP A 278 -1.15 -7.97 21.47
N PRO A 279 0.01 -7.29 21.42
CA PRO A 279 0.49 -6.47 22.51
C PRO A 279 -0.53 -5.42 22.96
N GLU A 280 -0.46 -4.95 24.21
CA GLU A 280 -1.43 -3.98 24.78
C GLU A 280 -1.47 -2.66 23.98
N ASP A 281 -0.36 -2.25 23.37
CA ASP A 281 -0.27 -1.07 22.51
C ASP A 281 -0.84 -1.28 21.10
N MET A 282 -1.28 -2.50 20.76
CA MET A 282 -1.87 -2.85 19.45
C MET A 282 -3.27 -3.46 19.53
N ALA A 283 -3.59 -4.16 20.61
CA ALA A 283 -4.88 -4.84 20.78
C ALA A 283 -6.04 -3.84 20.75
N GLY A 284 -6.92 -3.95 19.74
CA GLY A 284 -8.03 -3.02 19.56
C GLY A 284 -7.61 -1.60 19.17
N LYS A 285 -6.42 -1.43 18.58
CA LYS A 285 -5.85 -0.12 18.24
C LYS A 285 -5.74 0.07 16.73
N THR A 286 -5.67 1.36 16.37
CA THR A 286 -5.38 1.82 15.02
C THR A 286 -3.99 2.43 15.03
N LEU A 287 -3.09 1.86 14.25
CA LEU A 287 -1.79 2.44 13.97
C LEU A 287 -1.94 3.47 12.86
N ASN A 288 -1.23 4.58 12.96
CA ASN A 288 -1.15 5.58 11.89
C ASN A 288 0.30 5.73 11.44
N LEU A 289 0.70 4.89 10.49
CA LEU A 289 2.10 4.72 10.11
C LEU A 289 2.54 5.75 9.07
N GLY A 290 3.69 6.36 9.30
CA GLY A 290 4.24 7.39 8.41
C GLY A 290 5.70 7.19 8.10
N ALA A 291 6.37 8.30 7.76
CA ALA A 291 7.79 8.32 7.43
C ALA A 291 8.65 7.86 8.62
N ALA A 292 8.23 8.21 9.85
CA ALA A 292 8.89 7.77 11.07
C ALA A 292 8.93 6.24 11.23
N ASP A 293 7.95 5.54 10.66
CA ASP A 293 7.83 4.08 10.67
C ASP A 293 8.44 3.43 9.42
N ARG A 294 8.94 4.24 8.48
CA ARG A 294 9.35 3.84 7.13
C ARG A 294 8.22 3.12 6.37
N CYS A 295 6.99 3.58 6.56
CA CYS A 295 5.80 3.02 5.92
C CYS A 295 5.25 3.87 4.77
N VAL A 296 5.82 5.07 4.56
CA VAL A 296 5.50 5.96 3.44
C VAL A 296 6.78 6.63 2.92
N GLY A 297 6.83 6.94 1.63
CA GLY A 297 7.99 7.57 1.00
C GLY A 297 8.04 7.37 -0.52
N LEU A 298 9.20 7.66 -1.11
CA LEU A 298 9.53 7.35 -2.50
C LEU A 298 10.49 6.15 -2.59
N PRO A 299 10.47 5.37 -3.68
CA PRO A 299 11.46 4.32 -3.90
C PRO A 299 12.82 4.96 -4.17
N THR A 300 13.88 4.46 -3.52
CA THR A 300 15.25 4.98 -3.66
C THR A 300 16.20 4.03 -4.41
N ALA A 301 15.67 2.92 -4.93
CA ALA A 301 16.45 2.03 -5.79
C ALA A 301 16.84 2.75 -7.10
N GLU A 302 18.05 2.50 -7.59
CA GLU A 302 18.59 3.16 -8.80
C GLU A 302 17.68 3.01 -10.03
N ALA A 303 17.06 1.85 -10.21
CA ALA A 303 16.16 1.59 -11.33
C ALA A 303 14.84 2.41 -11.28
N SER A 304 14.49 2.88 -10.08
CA SER A 304 13.22 3.54 -9.76
C SER A 304 13.38 5.06 -9.57
N TRP A 305 14.62 5.52 -9.33
CA TRP A 305 14.96 6.93 -9.20
C TRP A 305 15.23 7.57 -10.57
N ARG A 306 14.15 7.95 -11.28
CA ARG A 306 14.23 8.43 -12.67
C ARG A 306 14.06 9.94 -12.82
N PHE A 307 14.37 10.67 -11.76
CA PHE A 307 14.53 12.13 -11.79
C PHE A 307 15.81 12.51 -12.54
N ASN A 308 15.81 13.68 -13.19
CA ASN A 308 16.95 14.17 -13.97
C ASN A 308 18.00 14.92 -13.14
N SER A 309 17.53 15.59 -12.08
CA SER A 309 18.30 16.56 -11.30
C SER A 309 18.08 16.43 -9.80
N PHE A 310 16.87 16.03 -9.36
CA PHE A 310 16.61 15.76 -7.95
C PHE A 310 17.27 14.46 -7.52
N THR A 311 18.12 14.49 -6.49
CA THR A 311 18.92 13.32 -6.07
C THR A 311 18.33 12.59 -4.87
N VAL A 312 18.71 11.32 -4.69
CA VAL A 312 18.34 10.55 -3.49
C VAL A 312 18.86 11.24 -2.22
N GLU A 313 20.05 11.84 -2.24
CA GLU A 313 20.57 12.57 -1.09
C GLU A 313 19.73 13.80 -0.73
N GLU A 314 19.22 14.53 -1.72
CA GLU A 314 18.31 15.66 -1.49
C GLU A 314 16.97 15.19 -0.93
N TYR A 315 16.47 14.04 -1.41
CA TYR A 315 15.28 13.40 -0.86
C TYR A 315 15.46 12.93 0.58
N GLU A 316 16.55 12.25 0.91
CA GLU A 316 16.82 11.80 2.28
C GLU A 316 17.00 12.99 3.24
N ALA A 317 17.58 14.10 2.77
CA ALA A 317 17.65 15.34 3.54
C ALA A 317 16.25 15.93 3.81
N LEU A 318 15.36 15.92 2.81
CA LEU A 318 13.97 16.34 2.99
C LEU A 318 13.20 15.40 3.93
N TYR A 319 13.39 14.10 3.75
CA TYR A 319 12.81 13.06 4.60
C TYR A 319 13.18 13.31 6.07
N GLN A 320 14.46 13.57 6.34
CA GLN A 320 14.94 13.86 7.69
C GLN A 320 14.31 15.14 8.27
N LYS A 321 14.13 16.20 7.48
CA LYS A 321 13.44 17.42 7.96
C LYS A 321 12.00 17.16 8.40
N ILE A 322 11.29 16.24 7.74
CA ILE A 322 9.95 15.83 8.14
C ILE A 322 10.00 15.00 9.42
N LEU A 323 10.97 14.09 9.55
CA LEU A 323 11.18 13.33 10.80
C LEU A 323 11.51 14.22 11.99
N ASP A 324 12.29 15.28 11.76
CA ASP A 324 12.70 16.24 12.79
C ASP A 324 11.60 17.26 13.11
N GLY A 325 10.49 17.26 12.36
CA GLY A 325 9.37 18.19 12.52
C GLY A 325 9.67 19.61 12.05
N GLU A 326 10.74 19.81 11.26
CA GLU A 326 11.07 21.12 10.65
C GLU A 326 10.07 21.49 9.55
N ILE A 327 9.52 20.48 8.86
CA ILE A 327 8.46 20.63 7.86
C ILE A 327 7.22 19.92 8.40
N ALA A 328 6.17 20.69 8.65
CA ALA A 328 4.86 20.15 9.00
C ALA A 328 3.99 20.04 7.74
N ILE A 329 3.34 18.90 7.58
CA ILE A 329 2.43 18.62 6.47
C ILE A 329 1.02 18.51 7.04
N ASP A 330 0.08 19.25 6.46
CA ASP A 330 -1.33 19.17 6.85
C ASP A 330 -1.93 17.84 6.35
N ALA A 331 -2.51 17.09 7.28
CA ALA A 331 -3.18 15.81 7.05
C ALA A 331 -4.72 15.94 6.99
N GLY A 332 -5.24 17.17 7.07
CA GLY A 332 -6.66 17.47 6.92
C GLY A 332 -7.22 16.96 5.59
N ILE A 333 -8.53 16.72 5.55
CA ILE A 333 -9.23 16.24 4.33
C ILE A 333 -10.46 17.08 3.97
N GLU A 334 -10.77 18.09 4.80
CA GLU A 334 -12.02 18.86 4.70
C GLU A 334 -11.97 19.95 3.62
N ALA A 335 -10.77 20.44 3.28
CA ALA A 335 -10.56 21.48 2.29
C ALA A 335 -9.19 21.33 1.63
N MET A 336 -9.07 21.78 0.38
CA MET A 336 -7.78 21.89 -0.30
C MET A 336 -6.83 22.80 0.49
N PRO A 337 -5.55 22.44 0.68
CA PRO A 337 -4.58 23.27 1.40
C PRO A 337 -4.40 24.63 0.71
N ALA A 338 -4.17 25.66 1.53
CA ALA A 338 -3.83 26.99 1.02
C ALA A 338 -2.41 26.97 0.43
N THR A 339 -2.27 27.48 -0.79
CA THR A 339 -1.00 27.54 -1.53
C THR A 339 -0.53 28.98 -1.73
N VAL A 340 0.77 29.17 -1.93
CA VAL A 340 1.38 30.49 -2.19
C VAL A 340 1.84 30.60 -3.65
N LYS A 341 2.39 29.52 -4.19
CA LYS A 341 3.05 29.42 -5.49
C LYS A 341 2.42 28.40 -6.42
N ALA A 342 1.71 27.41 -5.87
CA ALA A 342 0.92 26.47 -6.65
C ALA A 342 -0.47 27.03 -6.93
N THR A 343 -0.88 27.06 -8.19
CA THR A 343 -2.26 27.34 -8.60
C THR A 343 -2.97 26.00 -8.85
N VAL A 344 -3.98 25.68 -8.05
CA VAL A 344 -4.75 24.44 -8.18
C VAL A 344 -6.01 24.70 -9.01
N ASP A 345 -6.15 23.96 -10.11
CA ASP A 345 -7.35 23.90 -10.96
C ASP A 345 -8.14 22.62 -10.63
N GLU A 346 -9.08 22.74 -9.68
CA GLU A 346 -9.99 21.65 -9.31
C GLU A 346 -11.08 21.47 -10.37
N GLN A 347 -11.01 20.35 -11.09
CA GLN A 347 -11.95 19.99 -12.14
C GLN A 347 -12.94 18.98 -11.56
N ASN A 348 -14.22 19.35 -11.45
CA ASN A 348 -15.31 18.44 -11.11
C ASN A 348 -15.94 17.86 -12.39
#